data_AF-A0A2E6H3D9-F1
#
_entry.id   AF-A0A2E6H3D9-F1
#
_cell.length_a   1.000
_cell.length_b   1.000
_cell.length_c   1.000
_cell.angle_alpha   90.00
_cell.angle_beta   90.00
_cell.angle_gamma   90.00
#
_symmetry.space_group_name_H-M   'P 1'
#
loop_
_entity.id
_entity.type
_entity.pdbx_description
1 polymer ?
#
loop_
_entity_poly.entity_id
_entity_poly.type
_entity_poly.pdbx_seq_one_letter_code
_entity_poly.pdbx_strand_id
1 'polypeptide(L)'
;MENLLLSAIETFNTFFGNYGLSIIAITLVIKFVTLPLMIISAKSSKKMDQVNKKLKTYENLEPAELAQKRIELFKEHQINPLASILPLLIQAPIYFFLFSVLSGNSFHGSFIWITNLGASDPFFILPILACLSFAIPMFLKKQNEIPQTMKKLQYILPVISFLFLYKMKAAVLLYIATSSIMSSITTWGIDRFSS
;
A
#
# COMPACT_ATOMS: atom_id res chain seq x y z
N MET A 1 16.19 8.46 -11.59
CA MET A 1 14.99 8.71 -10.75
C MET A 1 15.37 9.07 -9.32
N GLU A 2 16.36 8.40 -8.72
CA GLU A 2 16.86 8.71 -7.36
C GLU A 2 17.28 10.18 -7.18
N ASN A 3 18.11 10.72 -8.08
CA ASN A 3 18.52 12.13 -8.03
C ASN A 3 17.35 13.12 -8.09
N LEU A 4 16.29 12.76 -8.83
CA LEU A 4 15.09 13.60 -8.94
C LEU A 4 14.28 13.58 -7.63
N LEU A 5 14.17 12.41 -6.98
CA LEU A 5 13.50 12.30 -5.68
C LEU A 5 14.28 13.00 -4.57
N LEU A 6 15.61 12.88 -4.56
CA LEU A 6 16.46 13.58 -3.61
C LEU A 6 16.31 15.10 -3.79
N SER A 7 16.42 15.60 -5.02
CA SER A 7 16.24 17.02 -5.34
C SER A 7 14.85 17.53 -4.97
N ALA A 8 13.80 16.72 -5.17
CA ALA A 8 12.45 17.07 -4.73
C ALA A 8 12.37 17.18 -3.20
N ILE A 9 12.95 16.24 -2.45
CA ILE A 9 12.99 16.30 -0.98
C ILE A 9 13.76 17.53 -0.49
N GLU A 10 14.90 17.83 -1.10
CA GLU A 10 15.69 19.03 -0.77
C GLU A 10 14.92 20.31 -1.08
N THR A 11 14.20 20.35 -2.19
CA THR A 11 13.33 21.47 -2.55
C THR A 11 12.23 21.67 -1.52
N PHE A 12 11.54 20.60 -1.09
CA PHE A 12 10.58 20.73 0.00
C PHE A 12 11.24 21.15 1.32
N ASN A 13 12.48 20.73 1.56
CA ASN A 13 13.21 21.10 2.76
C ASN A 13 13.59 22.59 2.79
N THR A 14 13.83 23.23 1.64
CA THR A 14 14.03 24.69 1.62
C THR A 14 12.76 25.46 1.98
N PHE A 15 11.58 24.91 1.69
CA PHE A 15 10.30 25.52 2.08
C PHE A 15 9.93 25.26 3.54
N PHE A 16 10.09 24.03 4.03
CA PHE A 16 9.63 23.64 5.37
C PHE A 16 10.71 23.72 6.45
N GLY A 17 11.99 23.76 6.09
CA GLY A 17 13.12 23.69 7.02
C GLY A 17 13.22 22.36 7.79
N ASN A 18 12.47 21.33 7.37
CA ASN A 18 12.40 20.05 8.05
C ASN A 18 12.31 18.87 7.07
N TYR A 19 13.28 17.97 7.12
CA TYR A 19 13.33 16.79 6.27
C TYR A 19 12.15 15.83 6.50
N GLY A 20 11.65 15.71 7.73
CA GLY A 20 10.48 14.88 8.02
C GLY A 20 9.22 15.39 7.33
N LEU A 21 8.96 16.70 7.39
CA LEU A 21 7.85 17.33 6.65
C LEU A 21 8.04 17.19 5.13
N SER A 22 9.28 17.28 4.65
CA SER A 22 9.60 17.12 3.23
C SER A 22 9.29 15.71 2.73
N ILE A 23 9.62 14.68 3.52
CA ILE A 23 9.29 13.28 3.24
C ILE A 23 7.76 13.09 3.22
N ILE A 24 7.03 13.67 4.17
CA ILE A 24 5.56 13.61 4.18
C ILE A 24 5.00 14.27 2.92
N ALA A 25 5.45 15.48 2.59
CA ALA A 25 4.96 16.24 1.44
C ALA A 25 5.15 15.47 0.12
N ILE A 26 6.34 14.95 -0.16
CA ILE A 26 6.58 14.17 -1.39
C ILE A 26 5.72 12.90 -1.42
N THR A 27 5.51 12.26 -0.26
CA THR A 27 4.63 11.08 -0.14
C THR A 27 3.20 11.41 -0.53
N LEU A 28 2.67 12.54 -0.03
CA LEU A 28 1.32 13.00 -0.34
C LEU A 28 1.16 13.32 -1.83
N VAL A 29 2.15 13.99 -2.43
CA VAL A 29 2.16 14.29 -3.88
C VAL A 29 2.10 13.00 -4.70
N ILE A 30 2.97 12.03 -4.38
CA ILE A 30 3.00 10.73 -5.08
C ILE A 30 1.66 10.00 -4.92
N LYS A 31 1.09 9.99 -3.72
CA LYS A 31 -0.22 9.36 -3.46
C LYS A 31 -1.34 10.03 -4.22
N PHE A 32 -1.33 11.36 -4.31
CA PHE A 32 -2.32 12.11 -5.06
C PHE A 32 -2.24 11.82 -6.56
N VAL A 33 -1.03 11.79 -7.14
CA VAL A 33 -0.82 11.45 -8.56
C VAL A 33 -1.21 10.00 -8.87
N THR A 34 -0.98 9.08 -7.92
CA THR A 34 -1.32 7.65 -8.08
C THR A 34 -2.77 7.31 -7.67
N LEU A 35 -3.52 8.27 -7.13
CA LEU A 35 -4.92 8.10 -6.72
C LEU A 35 -5.85 7.61 -7.86
N PRO A 36 -5.89 8.22 -9.06
CA PRO A 36 -6.77 7.75 -10.14
C PRO A 36 -6.49 6.29 -10.51
N LEU A 37 -5.21 5.90 -10.49
CA LEU A 37 -4.78 4.53 -10.74
C LEU A 37 -5.31 3.56 -9.67
N MET A 38 -5.25 3.94 -8.39
CA MET A 38 -5.81 3.13 -7.30
C MET A 38 -7.33 2.95 -7.46
N ILE A 39 -8.06 3.98 -7.90
CA ILE A 39 -9.50 3.90 -8.16
C ILE A 39 -9.81 2.88 -9.27
N ILE A 40 -9.07 2.92 -10.38
CA ILE A 40 -9.23 1.97 -11.50
C ILE A 40 -9.03 0.52 -11.02
N SER A 41 -7.96 0.30 -10.25
CA SER A 41 -7.65 -1.02 -9.71
C SER A 41 -8.70 -1.52 -8.72
N ALA A 42 -9.21 -0.65 -7.86
CA ALA A 42 -10.25 -1.03 -6.90
C ALA A 42 -11.56 -1.41 -7.62
N LYS A 43 -11.96 -0.69 -8.67
CA LYS A 43 -13.11 -1.05 -9.52
C LYS A 43 -12.91 -2.42 -10.18
N SER A 44 -11.70 -2.69 -10.69
CA SER A 44 -11.37 -4.00 -11.28
C SER A 44 -11.44 -5.12 -10.24
N SER A 45 -10.90 -4.91 -9.05
CA SER A 45 -10.94 -5.88 -7.94
C SER A 45 -12.38 -6.23 -7.56
N LYS A 46 -13.29 -5.25 -7.45
CA LYS A 46 -14.70 -5.51 -7.13
C LYS A 46 -15.39 -6.40 -8.18
N LYS A 47 -15.11 -6.18 -9.47
CA LYS A 47 -15.63 -7.05 -10.55
C LYS A 47 -15.06 -8.46 -10.45
N MET A 48 -13.76 -8.60 -10.14
CA MET A 48 -13.14 -9.90 -9.91
C MET A 48 -13.79 -10.63 -8.73
N ASP A 49 -14.09 -9.91 -7.64
CA ASP A 49 -14.75 -10.49 -6.47
C ASP A 49 -16.15 -11.02 -6.81
N GLN A 50 -16.90 -10.34 -7.68
CA GLN A 50 -18.20 -10.81 -8.19
C GLN A 50 -18.06 -12.10 -9.00
N VAL A 51 -17.06 -12.19 -9.89
CA VAL A 51 -16.81 -13.42 -10.66
C VAL A 51 -16.35 -14.55 -9.75
N ASN A 52 -15.47 -14.28 -8.78
CA ASN A 52 -15.04 -15.27 -7.81
C ASN A 52 -16.21 -15.82 -6.98
N LYS A 53 -17.19 -14.98 -6.62
CA LYS A 53 -18.42 -15.44 -5.95
C LYS A 53 -19.27 -16.33 -6.85
N LYS A 54 -19.43 -15.98 -8.14
CA LYS A 54 -20.14 -16.84 -9.11
C LYS A 54 -19.42 -18.17 -9.30
N LEU A 55 -18.08 -18.18 -9.35
CA LEU A 55 -17.30 -19.40 -9.47
C LEU A 55 -17.54 -20.39 -8.31
N LYS A 56 -17.92 -19.90 -7.12
CA LYS A 56 -18.26 -20.78 -6.00
C LYS A 56 -19.46 -21.69 -6.28
N THR A 57 -20.40 -21.28 -7.14
CA THR A 57 -21.54 -22.13 -7.52
C THR A 57 -21.15 -23.27 -8.45
N TYR A 58 -19.93 -23.24 -8.99
CA TYR A 58 -19.37 -24.25 -9.88
C TYR A 58 -18.26 -25.06 -9.22
N GLU A 59 -18.09 -25.00 -7.89
CA GLU A 59 -17.01 -25.67 -7.15
C GLU A 59 -17.00 -27.20 -7.31
N ASN A 60 -18.12 -27.80 -7.72
CA ASN A 60 -18.25 -29.25 -7.94
C ASN A 60 -17.77 -29.71 -9.34
N LEU A 61 -17.41 -28.79 -10.24
CA LEU A 61 -16.87 -29.14 -11.56
C LEU A 61 -15.45 -29.71 -11.44
N GLU A 62 -15.07 -30.53 -12.41
CA GLU A 62 -13.68 -30.98 -12.53
C GLU A 62 -12.72 -29.79 -12.66
N PRO A 63 -11.49 -29.86 -12.13
CA PRO A 63 -10.56 -28.72 -12.12
C PRO A 63 -10.32 -28.09 -13.50
N ALA A 64 -10.29 -28.91 -14.54
CA ALA A 64 -10.12 -28.45 -15.92
C ALA A 64 -11.34 -27.65 -16.41
N GLU A 65 -12.55 -28.12 -16.13
CA GLU A 65 -13.79 -27.44 -16.49
C GLU A 65 -13.98 -26.15 -15.70
N LEU A 66 -13.66 -26.16 -14.40
CA LEU A 66 -13.69 -24.97 -13.55
C LEU A 66 -12.71 -23.89 -14.05
N ALA A 67 -11.51 -24.28 -14.49
CA ALA A 67 -10.54 -23.37 -15.07
C ALA A 67 -11.05 -22.73 -16.38
N GLN A 68 -11.68 -23.53 -17.25
CA GLN A 68 -12.30 -23.02 -18.48
C GLN A 68 -13.46 -22.06 -18.16
N LYS A 69 -14.35 -22.43 -17.23
CA LYS A 69 -15.48 -21.60 -16.81
C LYS A 69 -15.04 -20.25 -16.24
N ARG A 70 -13.92 -20.23 -15.51
CA ARG A 70 -13.29 -18.99 -15.04
C ARG A 70 -12.90 -18.07 -16.18
N ILE A 71 -12.24 -18.60 -17.21
CA ILE A 71 -11.82 -17.81 -18.38
C ILE A 71 -13.05 -17.28 -19.12
N GLU A 72 -14.08 -18.09 -19.28
CA GLU A 72 -15.34 -17.70 -19.91
C GLU A 72 -16.01 -16.55 -19.15
N LEU A 73 -16.18 -16.67 -17.83
CA LEU A 73 -16.78 -15.62 -17.00
C LEU A 73 -15.96 -14.32 -17.01
N PHE A 74 -14.63 -14.40 -17.04
CA PHE A 74 -13.81 -13.19 -17.16
C PHE A 74 -13.98 -12.51 -18.52
N LYS A 75 -14.14 -13.27 -19.61
CA LYS A 75 -14.41 -12.74 -20.95
C LYS A 75 -15.82 -12.15 -21.06
N GLU A 76 -16.82 -12.87 -20.57
CA GLU A 76 -18.23 -12.45 -20.57
C GLU A 76 -18.41 -11.11 -19.82
N HIS A 77 -17.76 -10.99 -18.66
CA HIS A 77 -17.82 -9.77 -17.85
C HIS A 77 -16.77 -8.71 -18.23
N GLN A 78 -16.00 -8.94 -19.31
CA GLN A 78 -14.94 -8.05 -19.82
C GLN A 78 -14.02 -7.53 -18.71
N ILE A 79 -13.60 -8.43 -17.83
CA ILE A 79 -12.75 -8.11 -16.68
C ILE A 79 -11.30 -8.15 -17.13
N ASN A 80 -10.58 -7.05 -16.90
CA ASN A 80 -9.15 -6.99 -17.11
C ASN A 80 -8.41 -7.35 -15.81
N PRO A 81 -7.86 -8.57 -15.65
CA PRO A 81 -7.15 -8.97 -14.44
C PRO A 81 -5.88 -8.13 -14.19
N LEU A 82 -5.28 -7.58 -15.26
CA LEU A 82 -4.08 -6.74 -15.15
C LEU A 82 -4.38 -5.37 -14.53
N ALA A 83 -5.60 -4.87 -14.69
CA ALA A 83 -5.99 -3.59 -14.09
C ALA A 83 -5.91 -3.62 -12.55
N SER A 84 -6.11 -4.79 -11.93
CA SER A 84 -6.03 -4.97 -10.48
C SER A 84 -4.60 -5.00 -9.93
N ILE A 85 -3.60 -5.33 -10.77
CA ILE A 85 -2.18 -5.35 -10.37
C ILE A 85 -1.42 -4.10 -10.84
N LEU A 86 -2.06 -3.25 -11.65
CA LEU A 86 -1.44 -2.05 -12.20
C LEU A 86 -0.89 -1.08 -11.13
N PRO A 87 -1.56 -0.84 -9.99
CA PRO A 87 -0.98 -0.03 -8.92
C PRO A 87 0.28 -0.66 -8.34
N LEU A 88 0.33 -1.98 -8.19
CA LEU A 88 1.49 -2.67 -7.64
C LEU A 88 2.71 -2.48 -8.56
N LEU A 89 2.51 -2.62 -9.87
CA LEU A 89 3.58 -2.45 -10.87
C LEU A 89 4.16 -1.04 -10.86
N ILE A 90 3.33 -0.02 -10.67
CA ILE A 90 3.79 1.38 -10.62
C ILE A 90 4.36 1.73 -9.24
N GLN A 91 3.77 1.20 -8.16
CA GLN A 91 4.22 1.48 -6.80
C GLN A 91 5.54 0.81 -6.45
N ALA A 92 5.82 -0.41 -6.94
CA ALA A 92 7.05 -1.13 -6.59
C ALA A 92 8.33 -0.35 -6.96
N PRO A 93 8.49 0.21 -8.18
CA PRO A 93 9.62 1.08 -8.51
C PRO A 93 9.69 2.33 -7.61
N ILE A 94 8.57 3.00 -7.36
CA ILE A 94 8.52 4.19 -6.50
C ILE A 94 9.02 3.86 -5.09
N TYR A 95 8.55 2.75 -4.53
CA TYR A 95 8.98 2.26 -3.22
C TYR A 95 10.47 1.96 -3.21
N PHE A 96 10.99 1.29 -4.24
CA PHE A 96 12.41 0.96 -4.36
C PHE A 96 13.28 2.21 -4.40
N PHE A 97 12.93 3.21 -5.23
CA PHE A 97 13.71 4.45 -5.32
C PHE A 97 13.64 5.29 -4.04
N LEU A 98 12.47 5.43 -3.42
CA LEU A 98 12.36 6.12 -2.13
C LEU A 98 13.12 5.38 -1.03
N PHE A 99 13.01 4.05 -0.99
CA PHE A 99 13.77 3.24 -0.04
C PHE A 99 15.28 3.43 -0.23
N SER A 100 15.77 3.40 -1.47
CA SER A 100 17.17 3.62 -1.84
C SER A 100 17.65 5.00 -1.36
N VAL A 101 16.91 6.07 -1.70
CA VAL A 101 17.25 7.45 -1.31
C VAL A 101 17.24 7.63 0.21
N LEU A 102 16.18 7.18 0.89
CA LEU A 102 16.00 7.34 2.33
C LEU A 102 16.94 6.46 3.16
N SER A 103 17.38 5.32 2.60
CA SER A 103 18.33 4.42 3.25
C SER A 103 19.78 4.81 2.98
N GLY A 104 20.09 5.31 1.79
CA GLY A 104 21.46 5.64 1.36
C GLY A 104 21.96 6.98 1.87
N ASN A 105 21.07 7.96 2.09
CA ASN A 105 21.47 9.31 2.51
C ASN A 105 21.33 9.52 4.03
N SER A 106 22.20 10.36 4.58
CA SER A 106 22.15 10.79 5.98
C SER A 106 21.29 12.02 6.12
N PHE A 107 20.00 11.82 6.35
CA PHE A 107 19.07 12.91 6.69
C PHE A 107 19.31 13.33 8.14
N HIS A 108 20.17 14.34 8.31
CA HIS A 108 20.36 14.98 9.60
C HIS A 108 19.19 15.93 9.87
N GLY A 109 18.22 15.46 10.65
CA GLY A 109 17.05 16.25 11.02
C GLY A 109 16.21 15.56 12.07
N SER A 110 15.47 16.37 12.83
CA SER A 110 14.49 15.91 13.80
C SER A 110 13.07 16.00 13.23
N PHE A 111 12.17 15.15 13.71
CA PHE A 111 10.75 15.19 13.38
C PHE A 111 9.91 14.81 14.60
N ILE A 112 9.20 15.78 15.18
CA ILE A 112 8.37 15.64 16.38
C ILE A 112 9.16 14.99 17.54
N TRP A 113 9.08 13.66 17.72
CA TRP A 113 9.79 12.89 18.76
C TRP A 113 11.11 12.26 18.27
N ILE A 114 11.35 12.27 16.96
CA ILE A 114 12.53 11.68 16.32
C ILE A 114 13.63 12.71 16.32
N THR A 115 14.77 12.41 16.94
CA THR A 115 15.91 13.33 16.99
C THR A 115 16.83 13.20 15.77
N ASN A 116 16.87 12.02 15.14
CA ASN A 116 17.68 11.75 13.96
C ASN A 116 16.94 10.83 12.98
N LEU A 117 16.55 11.36 11.82
CA LEU A 117 15.88 10.62 10.75
C LEU A 117 16.76 9.52 10.13
N GLY A 118 18.09 9.62 10.24
CA GLY A 118 19.05 8.60 9.81
C GLY A 118 19.20 7.41 10.76
N ALA A 119 18.69 7.51 12.00
CA ALA A 119 18.70 6.43 13.00
C ALA A 119 17.34 5.70 13.03
N SER A 120 17.25 4.59 13.77
CA SER A 120 15.96 3.93 14.01
C SER A 120 15.07 4.76 14.96
N ASP A 121 13.75 4.56 14.89
CA ASP A 121 12.78 5.20 15.80
C ASP A 121 12.94 4.66 17.23
N PRO A 122 13.37 5.48 18.21
CA PRO A 122 13.62 5.02 19.58
C PRO A 122 12.35 4.59 20.33
N PHE A 123 11.17 5.09 19.93
CA PHE A 123 9.90 4.83 20.61
C PHE A 123 9.01 3.83 19.87
N PHE A 124 9.45 3.31 18.72
CA PHE A 124 8.69 2.40 17.86
C PHE A 124 7.29 2.91 17.44
N ILE A 125 7.05 4.23 17.49
CA ILE A 125 5.76 4.82 17.16
C ILE A 125 5.48 4.67 15.66
N LEU A 126 6.44 5.01 14.80
CA LEU A 126 6.30 4.88 13.35
C LEU A 126 6.04 3.44 12.86
N PRO A 127 6.80 2.41 13.28
CA PRO A 127 6.55 1.04 12.84
C PRO A 127 5.19 0.54 13.32
N ILE A 128 4.75 0.88 14.54
CA ILE A 128 3.40 0.53 15.03
C ILE A 128 2.33 1.21 14.17
N LEU A 129 2.45 2.51 13.91
CA LEU A 129 1.51 3.26 13.06
C LEU A 129 1.43 2.67 11.65
N ALA A 130 2.56 2.33 11.05
CA ALA A 130 2.59 1.67 9.75
C ALA A 130 1.89 0.30 9.77
N CYS A 131 2.15 -0.53 10.79
CA CYS A 131 1.54 -1.85 10.92
C CYS A 131 0.02 -1.78 11.09
N LEU A 132 -0.45 -0.90 11.97
CA LEU A 132 -1.89 -0.66 12.15
C LEU A 132 -2.52 -0.16 10.86
N SER A 133 -1.85 0.76 10.16
CA SER A 133 -2.33 1.31 8.91
C SER A 133 -2.47 0.24 7.83
N PHE A 134 -1.51 -0.68 7.70
CA PHE A 134 -1.62 -1.82 6.77
C PHE A 134 -2.78 -2.76 7.09
N ALA A 135 -3.15 -2.88 8.37
CA ALA A 135 -4.22 -3.76 8.79
C ALA A 135 -5.62 -3.18 8.47
N ILE A 136 -5.78 -1.85 8.51
CA ILE A 136 -7.07 -1.16 8.29
C ILE A 136 -7.78 -1.62 7.00
N PRO A 137 -7.16 -1.58 5.79
CA PRO A 137 -7.82 -2.02 4.56
C PRO A 137 -8.34 -3.45 4.63
N MET A 138 -7.63 -4.31 5.36
CA MET A 138 -7.98 -5.72 5.48
C MET A 138 -9.19 -5.95 6.40
N PHE A 139 -9.36 -5.09 7.41
CA PHE A 139 -10.53 -5.06 8.29
C PHE A 139 -11.74 -4.37 7.65
N LEU A 140 -11.53 -3.43 6.74
CA LEU A 140 -12.61 -2.78 5.99
C LEU A 140 -13.30 -3.73 5.00
N LYS A 141 -12.58 -4.74 4.47
CA LYS A 141 -13.17 -5.76 3.61
C LYS A 141 -14.17 -6.64 4.37
N LYS A 142 -15.36 -6.87 3.81
CA LYS A 142 -16.39 -7.71 4.41
C LYS A 142 -15.87 -9.14 4.66
N GLN A 143 -15.98 -9.60 5.90
CA GLN A 143 -15.38 -10.85 6.38
C GLN A 143 -15.93 -12.12 5.70
N ASN A 144 -17.11 -12.03 5.08
CA ASN A 144 -17.75 -13.12 4.31
C ASN A 144 -17.15 -13.31 2.91
N GLU A 145 -16.34 -12.36 2.44
CA GLU A 145 -15.72 -12.37 1.11
C GLU A 145 -14.28 -12.91 1.14
N ILE A 146 -13.72 -13.08 2.34
CA ILE A 146 -12.33 -13.48 2.55
C ILE A 146 -12.26 -14.99 2.75
N PRO A 147 -11.52 -15.74 1.89
CA PRO A 147 -11.27 -17.16 2.09
C PRO A 147 -10.74 -17.43 3.51
N GLN A 148 -11.15 -18.53 4.14
CA GLN A 148 -10.74 -18.86 5.53
C GLN A 148 -9.21 -18.85 5.70
N THR A 149 -8.46 -19.27 4.69
CA THR A 149 -7.00 -19.21 4.63
C THR A 149 -6.44 -17.79 4.74
N MET A 150 -7.14 -16.81 4.17
CA MET A 150 -6.75 -15.38 4.18
C MET A 150 -7.17 -14.67 5.47
N LYS A 151 -8.09 -15.23 6.27
CA LYS A 151 -8.48 -14.65 7.57
C LYS A 151 -7.35 -14.70 8.59
N LYS A 152 -6.60 -15.81 8.64
CA LYS A 152 -5.41 -15.92 9.53
C LYS A 152 -4.32 -14.92 9.15
N LEU A 153 -4.18 -14.64 7.84
CA LEU A 153 -3.22 -13.67 7.33
C LEU A 153 -3.51 -12.24 7.83
N GLN A 154 -4.76 -11.90 8.16
CA GLN A 154 -5.14 -10.59 8.72
C GLN A 154 -4.39 -10.26 10.01
N TYR A 155 -4.19 -11.25 10.86
CA TYR A 155 -3.55 -11.07 12.15
C TYR A 155 -2.04 -11.30 12.08
N ILE A 156 -1.59 -12.18 11.19
CA ILE A 156 -0.17 -12.53 11.03
C ILE A 156 0.59 -11.40 10.32
N LEU A 157 0.01 -10.79 9.29
CA LEU A 157 0.70 -9.83 8.43
C LEU A 157 1.19 -8.57 9.18
N PRO A 158 0.41 -7.94 10.09
CA PRO A 158 0.89 -6.79 10.87
C PRO A 158 2.05 -7.16 11.79
N VAL A 159 2.04 -8.37 12.37
CA VAL A 159 3.11 -8.84 13.27
C VAL A 159 4.41 -9.05 12.50
N ILE A 160 4.35 -9.72 11.35
CA ILE A 160 5.53 -9.92 10.48
C ILE A 160 6.07 -8.57 9.99
N SER A 161 5.17 -7.66 9.63
CA SER A 161 5.53 -6.31 9.18
C SER A 161 6.25 -5.55 10.28
N PHE A 162 5.81 -5.63 11.54
CA PHE A 162 6.50 -4.99 12.66
C PHE A 162 7.94 -5.49 12.81
N LEU A 163 8.15 -6.81 12.73
CA LEU A 163 9.47 -7.44 12.81
C LEU A 163 10.41 -7.02 11.66
N PHE A 164 9.87 -6.67 10.51
CA PHE A 164 10.65 -6.11 9.40
C PHE A 164 10.95 -4.62 9.59
N LEU A 165 9.96 -3.85 10.06
CA LEU A 165 10.03 -2.39 10.11
C LEU A 165 10.88 -1.87 11.29
N TYR A 166 10.88 -2.52 12.46
CA TYR A 166 11.46 -1.93 13.68
C TYR A 166 12.98 -1.60 13.60
N LYS A 167 13.72 -2.20 12.68
CA LYS A 167 15.16 -1.95 12.48
C LYS A 167 15.47 -0.89 11.43
N MET A 168 14.47 -0.40 10.70
CA MET A 168 14.67 0.51 9.58
C MET A 168 14.96 1.93 10.06
N LYS A 169 15.61 2.73 9.21
CA LYS A 169 15.81 4.16 9.48
C LYS A 169 14.46 4.88 9.60
N ALA A 170 14.37 5.84 10.53
CA ALA A 170 13.20 6.64 10.80
C ALA A 170 12.69 7.40 9.55
N ALA A 171 13.59 7.88 8.67
CA ALA A 171 13.23 8.48 7.40
C ALA A 171 12.38 7.53 6.53
N VAL A 172 12.81 6.28 6.43
CA VAL A 172 12.09 5.23 5.68
C VAL A 172 10.77 4.92 6.37
N LEU A 173 10.77 4.78 7.69
CA LEU A 173 9.56 4.50 8.47
C LEU A 173 8.52 5.61 8.35
N LEU A 174 8.95 6.87 8.27
CA LEU A 174 8.07 8.01 8.10
C LEU A 174 7.37 7.97 6.74
N TYR A 175 8.11 7.63 5.68
CA TYR A 175 7.54 7.37 4.36
C TYR A 175 6.52 6.22 4.40
N ILE A 176 6.89 5.07 4.98
CA ILE A 176 6.04 3.88 5.04
C ILE A 176 4.75 4.18 5.85
N ALA A 177 4.86 4.81 7.02
CA ALA A 177 3.73 5.17 7.85
C ALA A 177 2.80 6.15 7.12
N THR A 178 3.33 7.23 6.54
CA THR A 178 2.54 8.21 5.78
C THR A 178 1.87 7.57 4.57
N SER A 179 2.61 6.75 3.83
CA SER A 179 2.13 6.06 2.63
C SER A 179 1.02 5.06 2.95
N SER A 180 1.16 4.30 4.04
CA SER A 180 0.15 3.32 4.49
C SER A 180 -1.11 4.01 5.01
N ILE A 181 -0.99 5.08 5.81
CA ILE A 181 -2.13 5.89 6.26
C ILE A 181 -2.92 6.41 5.04
N MET A 182 -2.23 6.99 4.06
CA MET A 182 -2.87 7.50 2.85
C MET A 182 -3.54 6.40 2.02
N SER A 183 -2.92 5.21 1.93
CA SER A 183 -3.55 4.05 1.29
C SER A 183 -4.83 3.64 2.01
N SER A 184 -4.84 3.67 3.33
CA SER A 184 -6.02 3.32 4.14
C SER A 184 -7.14 4.33 3.98
N ILE A 185 -6.81 5.63 4.00
CA ILE A 185 -7.77 6.71 3.70
C ILE A 185 -8.34 6.54 2.28
N THR A 186 -7.48 6.28 1.30
CA THR A 186 -7.88 6.06 -0.09
C THR A 186 -8.82 4.86 -0.22
N THR A 187 -8.48 3.75 0.41
CA THR A 187 -9.30 2.52 0.39
C THR A 187 -10.67 2.78 1.03
N TRP A 188 -10.68 3.39 2.21
CA TRP A 188 -11.90 3.76 2.90
C TRP A 188 -12.79 4.69 2.06
N GLY A 189 -12.20 5.71 1.45
CA GLY A 189 -12.92 6.64 0.56
C GLY A 189 -13.52 5.91 -0.64
N ILE A 190 -12.72 5.06 -1.32
CA ILE A 190 -13.21 4.29 -2.47
C ILE A 190 -14.36 3.37 -2.06
N ASP A 191 -14.26 2.65 -0.95
CA ASP A 191 -15.33 1.74 -0.50
C ASP A 191 -16.61 2.49 -0.15
N ARG A 192 -16.50 3.70 0.41
CA ARG A 192 -17.65 4.53 0.77
C ARG A 192 -18.35 5.15 -0.45
N PHE A 193 -17.60 5.60 -1.46
CA PHE A 193 -18.16 6.27 -2.65
C PHE A 193 -18.48 5.34 -3.83
N SER A 194 -18.03 4.08 -3.77
CA SER A 194 -18.30 3.05 -4.80
C SER A 194 -19.27 1.96 -4.32
N SER A 195 -19.88 2.11 -3.13
CA SER A 195 -21.11 1.37 -2.75
C SER A 195 -22.33 2.17 -3.17
#